data_AF-A0A654BJZ1-F1
#
_entry.id   AF-A0A654BJZ1-F1
#
_cell.length_a   1.000
_cell.length_b   1.000
_cell.length_c   1.000
_cell.angle_alpha   90.00
_cell.angle_beta   90.00
_cell.angle_gamma   90.00
#
_symmetry.space_group_name_H-M   'P 1'
#
loop_
_entity.id
_entity.type
_entity.pdbx_description
1 polymer ?
#
loop_
_entity_poly.entity_id
_entity_poly.type
_entity_poly.pdbx_seq_one_letter_code
_entity_poly.pdbx_strand_id
1 'polypeptide(L)' 'MAEQDIRWLQRLSNYERALAQLTRAVELARTRPLTELERQGLIQAFEFVFELAWNLMKDYFLYQGSYR' A
#
# COMPACT_ATOMS: atom_id res chain seq x y z
N MET A 1 21.43 -6.59 13.34
CA MET A 1 20.99 -7.36 12.16
C MET A 1 19.88 -8.37 12.51
N ALA A 2 18.91 -7.98 13.33
CA ALA A 2 17.77 -8.84 13.72
C ALA A 2 16.40 -8.15 13.57
N GLU A 3 16.36 -6.82 13.42
CA GLU A 3 15.11 -6.07 13.20
C GLU A 3 14.55 -6.21 11.78
N GLN A 4 15.38 -6.56 10.79
CA GLN A 4 14.99 -6.59 9.38
C GLN A 4 14.15 -7.82 8.98
N ASP A 5 14.07 -8.85 9.83
CA ASP A 5 13.36 -10.10 9.51
C ASP A 5 11.90 -10.15 10.00
N ILE A 6 11.38 -9.07 10.56
CA ILE A 6 9.98 -9.01 10.96
C ILE A 6 9.13 -8.71 9.72
N ARG A 7 8.43 -9.73 9.22
CA ARG A 7 7.65 -9.69 7.96
C ARG A 7 6.67 -8.52 7.87
N TRP A 8 5.96 -8.20 8.96
CA TRP A 8 5.00 -7.09 8.95
C TRP A 8 5.69 -5.72 8.82
N LEU A 9 6.91 -5.54 9.35
CA LEU A 9 7.70 -4.32 9.16
C LEU A 9 8.10 -4.13 7.69
N GLN A 10 8.50 -5.21 7.01
CA GLN A 10 8.79 -5.16 5.58
C GLN A 10 7.55 -4.79 4.76
N ARG A 11 6.39 -5.37 5.11
CA ARG A 11 5.11 -5.03 4.46
C ARG A 11 4.67 -3.60 4.74
N LEU A 12 4.92 -3.08 5.94
CA LEU A 12 4.66 -1.69 6.29
C LEU A 12 5.46 -0.75 5.38
N SER A 13 6.77 -0.97 5.27
CA SER A 13 7.62 -0.18 4.36
C SER A 13 7.14 -0.25 2.90
N ASN A 14 6.69 -1.41 2.42
CA ASN A 14 6.16 -1.53 1.06
C ASN A 14 4.84 -0.79 0.88
N TYR A 15 3.93 -0.91 1.87
CA TYR A 15 2.66 -0.21 1.89
C TYR A 15 2.85 1.31 1.89
N GLU A 16 3.74 1.85 2.73
CA GLU A 16 4.00 3.29 2.81
C GLU A 16 4.50 3.87 1.47
N ARG A 17 5.41 3.16 0.79
CA ARG A 17 5.90 3.58 -0.53
C ARG A 17 4.78 3.59 -1.58
N ALA A 18 3.95 2.54 -1.61
CA ALA A 18 2.84 2.45 -2.54
C ALA A 18 1.76 3.51 -2.24
N LEU A 19 1.45 3.75 -0.96
CA LEU A 19 0.51 4.78 -0.54
C LEU A 19 0.99 6.18 -0.92
N ALA A 20 2.28 6.46 -0.80
CA ALA A 20 2.85 7.73 -1.25
C ALA A 20 2.70 7.92 -2.77
N GLN A 21 2.84 6.86 -3.56
CA GLN A 21 2.60 6.91 -5.01
C GLN A 21 1.13 7.15 -5.34
N LEU A 22 0.21 6.44 -4.67
CA LEU A 22 -1.24 6.67 -4.83
C LEU A 22 -1.62 8.10 -4.46
N THR A 23 -1.05 8.64 -3.37
CA THR A 23 -1.29 10.02 -2.92
C THR A 23 -0.90 11.02 -4.01
N ARG A 24 0.29 10.88 -4.61
CA ARG A 24 0.73 11.73 -5.72
C ARG A 24 -0.19 11.62 -6.94
N ALA A 25 -0.69 10.42 -7.25
CA ALA A 25 -1.61 10.22 -8.36
C ALA A 25 -2.98 10.88 -8.11
N VAL A 26 -3.48 10.84 -6.86
CA VAL A 26 -4.69 11.57 -6.44
C VAL A 26 -4.48 13.08 -6.50
N GLU A 27 -3.32 13.58 -6.07
CA GLU A 27 -2.97 15.00 -6.16
C GLU A 27 -2.93 15.46 -7.62
N LEU A 28 -2.34 14.68 -8.53
CA LEU A 28 -2.34 14.96 -9.96
C LEU A 28 -3.77 15.01 -10.53
N ALA A 29 -4.64 14.10 -10.12
CA ALA A 29 -6.05 14.08 -10.54
C ALA A 29 -6.84 15.33 -10.10
N ARG A 30 -6.36 16.05 -9.07
CA ARG A 30 -6.96 17.31 -8.59
C ARG A 30 -6.47 18.53 -9.36
N THR A 31 -5.31 18.46 -10.02
CA THR A 31 -4.76 19.61 -10.77
C THR A 31 -5.28 19.67 -12.19
N ARG A 32 -5.61 18.52 -12.80
CA ARG A 32 -6.19 18.43 -14.13
C ARG A 32 -6.97 17.12 -14.33
N PRO A 33 -7.84 17.04 -15.36
CA PRO A 33 -8.38 15.77 -15.80
C PRO A 33 -7.25 14.78 -16.16
N LEU A 34 -7.46 13.52 -15.78
CA LEU A 34 -6.60 12.42 -16.17
C LEU A 34 -6.95 11.93 -17.58
N THR A 35 -5.94 11.48 -18.32
CA THR A 35 -6.16 10.65 -19.50
C THR A 35 -6.77 9.30 -19.11
N GLU A 36 -7.36 8.57 -20.05
CA GLU A 36 -7.95 7.27 -19.74
C GLU A 36 -6.91 6.28 -19.18
N LEU A 37 -5.69 6.29 -19.72
CA LEU A 37 -4.59 5.46 -19.22
C LEU A 37 -4.20 5.83 -17.78
N GLU A 38 -4.11 7.11 -17.46
CA GLU A 38 -3.81 7.58 -16.10
C GLU A 38 -4.95 7.22 -15.13
N ARG A 39 -6.20 7.29 -15.58
CA ARG A 39 -7.37 6.88 -14.78
C ARG A 39 -7.30 5.38 -14.45
N GLN A 40 -6.99 4.54 -15.44
CA GLN A 40 -6.77 3.11 -15.23
C GLN A 40 -5.59 2.84 -14.29
N GLY A 41 -4.47 3.55 -14.47
CA GLY A 41 -3.31 3.46 -13.59
C GLY A 41 -3.62 3.85 -12.14
N LEU A 42 -4.46 4.87 -11.93
CA LEU A 42 -4.92 5.28 -10.60
C LEU A 42 -5.76 4.20 -9.93
N ILE A 43 -6.68 3.57 -10.67
CA ILE A 43 -7.51 2.45 -10.17
C ILE A 43 -6.61 1.28 -9.78
N GLN A 44 -5.68 0.88 -10.65
CA GLN A 44 -4.75 -0.21 -10.36
C GLN A 44 -3.86 0.08 -9.14
N ALA A 45 -3.38 1.32 -9.02
CA ALA A 45 -2.60 1.74 -7.86
C ALA A 45 -3.42 1.67 -6.56
N PHE A 46 -4.71 2.03 -6.60
CA PHE A 46 -5.61 1.89 -5.46
C PHE A 46 -5.79 0.41 -5.05
N GLU A 47 -6.09 -0.47 -5.99
CA GLU A 47 -6.27 -1.91 -5.74
C GLU A 47 -5.00 -2.53 -5.12
N PHE A 48 -3.83 -2.17 -5.68
CA PHE A 48 -2.55 -2.64 -5.19
C PHE A 48 -2.27 -2.16 -3.75
N VAL A 49 -2.49 -0.88 -3.46
CA VAL A 49 -2.31 -0.33 -2.10
C VAL A 49 -3.26 -1.01 -1.11
N PHE A 50 -4.50 -1.30 -1.51
CA PHE A 50 -5.48 -2.00 -0.68
C PHE A 50 -5.02 -3.44 -0.38
N GLU A 51 -4.52 -4.18 -1.37
CA GLU A 51 -3.98 -5.52 -1.17
C GLU A 51 -2.76 -5.53 -0.23
N LEU A 52 -1.87 -4.53 -0.35
CA LEU A 52 -0.75 -4.37 0.57
C LEU A 52 -1.21 -4.10 2.00
N ALA A 53 -2.21 -3.23 2.18
CA ALA A 53 -2.79 -2.95 3.49
C ALA A 53 -3.39 -4.21 4.13
N TRP A 54 -4.15 -4.99 3.35
CA TRP A 54 -4.72 -6.25 3.80
C TRP A 54 -3.64 -7.23 4.29
N ASN A 55 -2.61 -7.45 3.49
CA ASN A 55 -1.52 -8.35 3.83
C ASN A 55 -0.70 -7.86 5.04
N LEU A 56 -0.50 -6.54 5.16
CA LEU A 56 0.12 -5.93 6.33
C LEU A 56 -0.68 -6.20 7.60
N MET A 57 -1.99 -5.91 7.60
CA MET A 57 -2.86 -6.15 8.75
C MET A 57 -2.86 -7.62 9.17
N LYS A 58 -2.97 -8.53 8.21
CA LYS A 58 -2.91 -9.97 8.46
C LYS A 58 -1.60 -10.38 9.15
N ASP A 59 -0.45 -9.98 8.62
CA ASP A 59 0.84 -10.35 9.19
C ASP A 59 1.10 -9.65 10.54
N TYR A 60 0.57 -8.44 10.74
CA TYR A 60 0.61 -7.73 12.01
C TYR A 60 -0.21 -8.47 13.09
N PHE A 61 -1.44 -8.88 12.79
CA PHE A 61 -2.27 -9.64 13.73
C PHE A 61 -1.67 -11.02 14.08
N LEU A 62 -1.04 -11.68 13.10
CA LEU A 62 -0.28 -12.91 13.34
C LEU A 62 0.89 -12.66 14.31
N TYR A 63 1.64 -11.58 14.10
CA TYR A 63 2.75 -11.19 14.97
C TYR A 63 2.30 -10.87 16.41
N GLN A 64 1.13 -10.23 16.59
CA GLN A 64 0.56 -9.95 17.91
C GLN A 64 0.00 -11.19 18.63
N GLY A 65 0.09 -12.39 18.04
CA GLY A 65 -0.43 -13.62 18.64
C GLY A 65 -1.96 -13.72 18.63
N SER A 66 -2.63 -12.89 17.82
CA SER A 66 -4.10 -12.75 17.79
C SER A 66 -4.81 -13.74 16.85
N TYR A 67 -4.10 -14.76 16.37
CA TYR A 67 -4.67 -15.87 15.62
C TYR A 67 -4.41 -17.18 16.39
N ARG A 68 -5.29 -17.45 17.35
CA ARG A 68 -5.56 -18.79 17.87
C ARG A 68 -7.02 -19.11 17.62
#